data_AF-A0A2D9FQT6-F1
#
_entry.id   AF-A0A2D9FQT6-F1
#
_cell.length_a   1.000
_cell.length_b   1.000
_cell.length_c   1.000
_cell.angle_alpha   90.00
_cell.angle_beta   90.00
_cell.angle_gamma   90.00
#
_symmetry.space_group_name_H-M   'P 1'
#
loop_
_entity.id
_entity.type
_entity.pdbx_description
1 polymer ?
#
loop_
_entity_poly.entity_id
_entity_poly.type
_entity_poly.pdbx_seq_one_letter_code
_entity_poly.pdbx_strand_id
1 'polypeptide(L)'
;MAAPTFAALDPFLINLVENPGTVQWIHRVNGTLLLISVVIFWWKAAVQRSDYWLRAISGALLTVILLQYLVGVLTLFYSVPISLGVLHQGIAILFWIIFLTTLHRMKY
;
A
#
# COMPACT_ATOMS: atom_id res chain seq x y z
N MET A 1 13.36 13.38 -23.52
CA MET A 1 14.27 12.99 -22.42
C MET A 1 14.35 11.47 -22.42
N ALA A 2 15.54 10.88 -22.46
CA ALA A 2 15.67 9.43 -22.34
C ALA A 2 15.10 8.99 -20.98
N ALA A 3 14.35 7.89 -20.94
CA ALA A 3 13.86 7.36 -19.67
C ALA A 3 15.07 7.07 -18.77
N PRO A 4 15.10 7.53 -17.51
CA PRO A 4 16.20 7.23 -16.60
C PRO A 4 16.31 5.71 -16.50
N THR A 5 17.44 5.18 -16.93
CA THR A 5 17.74 3.75 -16.83
C THR A 5 17.89 3.38 -15.35
N PHE A 6 17.71 2.11 -15.01
CA PHE A 6 17.81 1.65 -13.61
C PHE A 6 19.20 1.87 -12.98
N ALA A 7 20.22 2.18 -13.78
CA ALA A 7 21.60 2.43 -13.39
C ALA A 7 22.08 3.82 -13.84
N ALA A 8 21.18 4.82 -13.86
CA ALA A 8 21.48 6.17 -14.33
C ALA A 8 22.36 6.99 -13.37
N LEU A 9 22.34 6.66 -12.08
CA LEU A 9 23.07 7.37 -11.03
C LEU A 9 24.26 6.56 -10.50
N ASP A 10 25.32 7.24 -10.05
CA ASP A 10 26.50 6.64 -9.43
C ASP A 10 26.73 7.29 -8.04
N PRO A 11 26.96 6.50 -6.97
CA PRO A 11 27.05 5.04 -6.91
C PRO A 11 25.72 4.33 -7.20
N PHE A 12 25.75 3.08 -7.69
CA PHE A 12 24.53 2.34 -8.07
C PHE A 12 23.41 2.37 -7.01
N LEU A 13 23.77 2.35 -5.72
CA LEU A 13 22.84 2.35 -4.59
C LEU A 13 21.87 3.55 -4.57
N ILE A 14 22.28 4.73 -5.05
CA ILE A 14 21.39 5.90 -5.04
C ILE A 14 20.24 5.76 -6.06
N ASN A 15 20.34 4.85 -7.04
CA ASN A 15 19.21 4.54 -7.92
C ASN A 15 18.04 3.89 -7.17
N LEU A 16 18.26 3.25 -6.03
CA LEU A 16 17.16 2.62 -5.28
C LEU A 16 16.28 3.65 -4.54
N VAL A 17 16.81 4.85 -4.30
CA VAL A 17 16.18 5.87 -3.43
C VAL A 17 15.89 7.17 -4.17
N GLU A 18 16.73 7.56 -5.13
CA GLU A 18 16.64 8.85 -5.81
C GLU A 18 16.17 8.74 -7.26
N ASN A 19 16.35 7.59 -7.93
CA ASN A 19 15.86 7.39 -9.29
C ASN A 19 14.32 7.27 -9.27
N PRO A 20 13.57 8.24 -9.86
CA PRO A 20 12.12 8.25 -9.74
C PRO A 20 11.45 7.02 -10.35
N GLY A 21 12.03 6.45 -11.41
CA GLY A 21 11.50 5.25 -12.06
C GLY A 21 11.65 4.02 -11.16
N THR A 22 12.83 3.84 -10.56
CA THR A 22 13.09 2.74 -9.63
C THR A 22 12.26 2.86 -8.36
N VAL A 23 12.16 4.05 -7.76
CA VAL A 23 11.33 4.29 -6.56
C VAL A 23 9.87 3.97 -6.84
N GLN A 24 9.33 4.40 -7.99
CA GLN A 24 7.97 4.05 -8.38
C GLN A 24 7.78 2.54 -8.56
N TRP A 25 8.74 1.83 -9.17
CA TRP A 25 8.67 0.38 -9.31
C TRP A 25 8.67 -0.33 -7.96
N ILE A 26 9.60 0.01 -7.06
CA ILE A 26 9.68 -0.54 -5.70
C ILE A 26 8.38 -0.26 -4.94
N HIS A 27 7.85 0.96 -5.02
CA HIS A 27 6.60 1.33 -4.38
C HIS A 27 5.43 0.44 -4.85
N ARG A 28 5.32 0.18 -6.17
CA ARG A 28 4.29 -0.70 -6.73
C ARG A 28 4.43 -2.14 -6.23
N VAL A 29 5.64 -2.68 -6.24
CA VAL A 29 5.92 -4.03 -5.72
C VAL A 29 5.52 -4.13 -4.25
N ASN A 30 5.93 -3.18 -3.42
CA ASN A 30 5.57 -3.14 -2.00
C ASN A 30 4.06 -3.01 -1.80
N GLY A 31 3.37 -2.19 -2.62
CA GLY A 31 1.93 -2.06 -2.60
C GLY A 31 1.20 -3.37 -2.91
N THR A 32 1.67 -4.13 -3.91
CA THR A 32 1.11 -5.45 -4.25
C THR A 32 1.35 -6.48 -3.15
N LEU A 33 2.56 -6.51 -2.57
CA LEU A 33 2.89 -7.40 -1.46
C LEU A 33 2.05 -7.09 -0.21
N LEU A 34 1.81 -5.80 0.06
CA LEU A 34 0.94 -5.37 1.15
C LEU A 34 -0.51 -5.80 0.92
N LEU A 35 -1.04 -5.61 -0.29
CA LEU A 35 -2.38 -6.07 -0.67
C LEU A 35 -2.54 -7.58 -0.44
N ILE A 36 -1.60 -8.38 -0.94
CA ILE A 36 -1.60 -9.84 -0.75
C ILE A 36 -1.57 -10.20 0.74
N SER A 37 -0.72 -9.52 1.52
CA SER A 37 -0.60 -9.75 2.97
C SER A 37 -1.90 -9.46 3.71
N VAL A 38 -2.61 -8.38 3.35
CA VAL A 38 -3.92 -8.03 3.93
C VAL A 38 -5.00 -9.03 3.51
N VAL A 39 -5.00 -9.50 2.25
CA VAL A 39 -5.92 -10.55 1.79
C VAL A 39 -5.72 -11.84 2.59
N ILE A 40 -4.47 -12.26 2.80
CA ILE A 40 -4.16 -13.44 3.63
C ILE A 40 -4.59 -13.23 5.08
N PHE A 41 -4.36 -12.05 5.64
CA PHE A 41 -4.78 -11.71 7.01
C PHE A 41 -6.30 -11.76 7.17
N TRP A 42 -7.04 -11.15 6.26
CA TRP A 42 -8.50 -11.18 6.24
C TRP A 42 -9.03 -12.60 6.08
N TRP A 43 -8.48 -13.40 5.16
CA TRP A 43 -8.88 -14.80 4.98
C TRP A 43 -8.68 -15.62 6.26
N LYS A 44 -7.53 -15.46 6.91
CA LYS A 44 -7.26 -16.11 8.20
C LYS A 44 -8.25 -15.68 9.28
N ALA A 45 -8.56 -14.40 9.38
CA ALA A 45 -9.55 -13.89 10.32
C ALA A 45 -10.96 -14.42 10.02
N ALA A 46 -11.34 -14.55 8.75
CA ALA A 46 -12.66 -15.02 8.34
C ALA A 46 -12.87 -16.52 8.58
N VAL A 47 -11.86 -17.35 8.35
CA VAL A 47 -11.95 -18.81 8.46
C VAL A 47 -11.74 -19.32 9.89
N GLN A 48 -10.90 -18.64 10.67
CA GLN A 48 -10.65 -19.03 12.07
C GLN A 48 -11.81 -18.58 12.97
N ARG A 49 -11.96 -19.21 14.15
CA ARG A 49 -12.89 -18.77 15.22
C ARG A 49 -12.40 -17.48 15.90
N SER A 50 -12.12 -16.45 15.10
CA SER A 50 -11.81 -15.11 15.56
C SER A 50 -13.06 -14.45 16.15
N ASP A 51 -12.84 -13.51 17.07
CA ASP A 51 -13.94 -12.71 17.61
C ASP A 51 -14.55 -11.80 16.53
N TYR A 52 -15.77 -11.31 16.81
CA TYR A 52 -16.50 -10.46 15.87
C TYR A 52 -15.72 -9.21 15.45
N TRP A 53 -14.97 -8.62 16.38
CA TRP A 53 -14.22 -7.39 16.11
C TRP A 53 -13.06 -7.64 15.15
N LEU A 54 -12.31 -8.74 15.31
CA LEU A 54 -11.19 -9.07 14.43
C LEU A 54 -11.66 -9.36 13.00
N ARG A 55 -12.84 -9.99 12.82
CA ARG A 55 -13.45 -10.16 11.50
C ARG A 55 -13.85 -8.83 10.88
N ALA A 56 -14.46 -7.94 11.65
CA ALA A 56 -14.88 -6.63 11.17
C ALA A 56 -13.69 -5.75 10.77
N ILE A 57 -12.66 -5.66 11.63
CA ILE A 57 -11.50 -4.79 11.38
C ILE A 57 -10.62 -5.31 10.23
N SER A 58 -10.50 -6.63 10.09
CA SER A 58 -9.79 -7.22 8.94
C SER A 58 -10.53 -6.99 7.62
N GLY A 59 -11.87 -7.01 7.63
CA GLY A 59 -12.69 -6.60 6.50
C GLY A 59 -12.48 -5.12 6.14
N ALA A 60 -12.43 -4.24 7.14
CA ALA A 60 -12.14 -2.82 6.93
C ALA A 60 -10.73 -2.60 6.33
N LEU A 61 -9.71 -3.31 6.83
CA LEU A 61 -8.37 -3.28 6.25
C LEU A 61 -8.37 -3.72 4.78
N LEU A 62 -9.10 -4.80 4.46
CA LEU A 62 -9.23 -5.28 3.08
C LEU A 62 -9.89 -4.24 2.17
N THR A 63 -11.00 -3.63 2.60
CA THR A 63 -11.67 -2.59 1.82
C THR A 63 -10.75 -1.39 1.57
N VAL A 64 -10.07 -0.90 2.60
CA VAL A 64 -9.20 0.28 2.49
C VAL A 64 -7.99 -0.01 1.61
N ILE A 65 -7.34 -1.18 1.71
CA ILE A 65 -6.20 -1.51 0.85
C ILE A 65 -6.61 -1.68 -0.62
N LEU A 66 -7.81 -2.19 -0.90
CA LEU A 66 -8.33 -2.28 -2.27
C LEU A 66 -8.57 -0.89 -2.87
N LEU A 67 -9.18 0.02 -2.11
CA LEU A 67 -9.35 1.41 -2.51
C LEU A 67 -8.01 2.11 -2.70
N GLN A 68 -7.07 1.92 -1.77
CA GLN A 68 -5.71 2.45 -1.85
C GLN A 68 -5.03 2.02 -3.15
N TYR A 69 -5.03 0.72 -3.44
CA TYR A 69 -4.37 0.14 -4.60
C TYR A 69 -5.03 0.63 -5.90
N LEU A 70 -6.36 0.68 -5.94
CA LEU A 70 -7.10 1.21 -7.08
C LEU A 70 -6.74 2.68 -7.35
N VAL A 71 -6.81 3.55 -6.34
CA VAL A 71 -6.45 4.96 -6.50
C VAL A 71 -4.99 5.11 -6.90
N GLY A 72 -4.08 4.27 -6.38
CA GLY A 72 -2.68 4.23 -6.78
C GLY A 72 -2.51 3.93 -8.26
N VAL A 73 -3.24 2.93 -8.79
CA VAL A 73 -3.26 2.63 -10.22
C VAL A 73 -3.83 3.80 -11.04
N LEU A 74 -4.92 4.44 -10.57
CA LEU A 74 -5.49 5.60 -11.24
C LEU A 74 -4.52 6.79 -11.28
N THR A 75 -3.68 6.97 -10.26
CA THR A 75 -2.64 8.03 -10.30
C THR A 75 -1.69 7.83 -11.48
N LEU A 76 -1.37 6.59 -11.86
CA LEU A 76 -0.52 6.30 -13.01
C LEU A 76 -1.25 6.58 -14.33
N PHE A 77 -2.49 6.10 -14.45
CA PHE A 77 -3.30 6.30 -15.65
C PHE A 77 -3.51 7.79 -15.97
N TYR A 78 -3.67 8.64 -14.95
CA TYR A 78 -3.92 10.06 -15.11
C TYR A 78 -2.69 10.95 -14.94
N SER A 79 -1.47 10.39 -14.96
CA SER A 79 -0.22 11.16 -14.84
C SER A 79 -0.12 12.00 -13.55
N VAL A 80 -0.55 11.42 -12.43
CA VAL A 80 -0.43 11.93 -11.06
C VAL A 80 -1.11 13.30 -10.86
N PRO A 81 -2.43 13.42 -11.09
CA PRO A 81 -3.13 14.66 -10.79
C PRO A 81 -3.15 14.86 -9.27
N ILE A 82 -2.98 16.11 -8.83
CA ILE A 82 -2.83 16.46 -7.40
C ILE A 82 -3.98 15.90 -6.57
N SER A 83 -5.22 15.99 -7.07
CA SER A 83 -6.41 15.47 -6.38
C SER A 83 -6.34 13.96 -6.10
N LEU A 84 -5.93 13.14 -7.08
CA LEU A 84 -5.76 11.70 -6.87
C LEU A 84 -4.55 11.40 -5.97
N GLY A 85 -3.47 12.18 -6.08
CA GLY A 85 -2.31 12.06 -5.21
C GLY A 85 -2.67 12.29 -3.73
N VAL A 86 -3.41 13.37 -3.44
CA VAL A 86 -3.90 13.68 -2.09
C VAL A 86 -4.89 12.62 -1.61
N LEU A 87 -5.81 12.16 -2.47
CA LEU A 87 -6.75 11.10 -2.13
C LEU A 87 -6.00 9.80 -1.76
N HIS A 88 -5.01 9.40 -2.56
CA HIS A 88 -4.17 8.23 -2.30
C HIS A 88 -3.42 8.34 -0.97
N GLN A 89 -2.89 9.53 -0.64
CA GLN A 89 -2.23 9.76 0.65
C GLN A 89 -3.22 9.71 1.82
N GLY A 90 -4.41 10.28 1.67
CA GLY A 90 -5.45 10.23 2.70
C GLY A 90 -5.93 8.81 3.01
N ILE A 91 -6.15 7.99 1.98
CA ILE A 91 -6.52 6.58 2.15
C ILE A 91 -5.36 5.80 2.80
N ALA A 92 -4.10 6.11 2.49
CA ALA A 92 -2.95 5.48 3.14
C ALA A 92 -2.90 5.77 4.65
N ILE A 93 -3.21 7.00 5.05
CA ILE A 93 -3.30 7.39 6.47
C ILE A 93 -4.42 6.60 7.16
N LEU A 94 -5.58 6.48 6.52
CA LEU A 94 -6.68 5.68 7.04
C LEU A 94 -6.28 4.20 7.21
N PHE A 95 -5.58 3.62 6.23
CA PHE A 95 -5.04 2.27 6.33
C PHE A 95 -4.12 2.12 7.57
N TRP A 96 -3.20 3.07 7.77
CA TRP A 96 -2.31 3.07 8.93
C TRP A 96 -3.05 3.14 10.27
N ILE A 97 -4.06 3.99 10.39
CA ILE A 97 -4.86 4.11 11.62
C ILE A 97 -5.53 2.78 11.95
N ILE A 98 -6.18 2.15 10.98
CA ILE A 98 -6.87 0.86 11.17
C ILE A 98 -5.85 -0.25 11.50
N PHE A 99 -4.71 -0.26 10.80
CA PHE A 99 -3.65 -1.25 11.00
C PHE A 99 -3.05 -1.15 12.41
N LEU A 100 -2.69 0.05 12.86
CA LEU A 100 -2.14 0.28 14.20
C LEU A 100 -3.17 -0.05 15.29
N THR A 101 -4.44 0.27 15.08
CA THR A 101 -5.53 -0.12 15.99
C THR A 101 -5.66 -1.64 16.09
N THR A 102 -5.55 -2.33 14.96
CA THR A 102 -5.53 -3.81 14.89
C THR A 102 -4.36 -4.38 15.67
N LEU A 103 -3.14 -3.89 15.41
CA LEU A 103 -1.94 -4.35 16.11
C LEU A 103 -2.00 -4.08 17.61
N HIS A 104 -2.48 -2.91 18.03
CA HIS A 104 -2.58 -2.55 19.44
C HIS A 104 -3.50 -3.54 20.19
N ARG A 105 -4.68 -3.84 19.64
CA ARG A 105 -5.63 -4.78 20.25
C ARG A 105 -5.22 -6.25 20.14
N MET A 106 -4.38 -6.62 19.18
CA MET A 106 -3.85 -7.99 19.12
C MET A 106 -2.73 -8.22 20.14
N LYS A 107 -2.08 -7.14 20.60
CA LYS A 107 -0.97 -7.19 21.56
C LYS A 107 -1.43 -7.16 23.01
N TYR A 108 -2.58 -6.54 23.30
CA TYR A 108 -3.13 -6.32 24.64
C TYR A 108 -4.58 -6.81 24.72
#